data_AF-A0A9W7PTU1-F1
#
_entry.id   AF-A0A9W7PTU1-F1
#
_cell.length_a   1.000
_cell.length_b   1.000
_cell.length_c   1.000
_cell.angle_alpha   90.00
_cell.angle_beta   90.00
_cell.angle_gamma   90.00
#
_symmetry.space_group_name_H-M   'P 1'
#
loop_
_entity.id
_entity.type
_entity.pdbx_description
1 polymer ?
#
loop_
_entity_poly.entity_id
_entity_poly.type
_entity_poly.pdbx_seq_one_letter_code
_entity_poly.pdbx_strand_id
1 'polypeptide(L)'
;MGSLAEFQYSQAEKFYEKVKAGNKGKKITLLVHSLGGGAANTVALRHQEDNINVLALNPAPVLNKDVVKYVYGTNMKNCRSLINEYGPLDGAIKATDFVIPGQVYKMENGDISVFL
;
A
#
# COMPACT_ATOMS: atom_id res chain seq x y z
N MET A 1 -16.35 -17.51 2.79
CA MET A 1 -14.93 -17.34 3.15
C MET A 1 -14.34 -16.29 2.23
N GLY A 2 -13.58 -15.34 2.77
CA GLY A 2 -12.96 -14.27 1.99
C GLY A 2 -11.77 -14.76 1.15
N SER A 3 -11.29 -13.93 0.22
CA SER A 3 -10.10 -14.24 -0.59
C SER A 3 -8.82 -14.31 0.26
N LEU A 4 -7.74 -14.90 -0.27
CA LEU A 4 -6.44 -14.93 0.43
C LEU A 4 -5.93 -13.51 0.74
N ALA A 5 -6.10 -12.57 -0.18
CA ALA A 5 -5.75 -11.17 0.02
C ALA A 5 -6.58 -10.53 1.14
N GLU A 6 -7.89 -10.81 1.21
CA GLU A 6 -8.75 -10.36 2.31
C GLU A 6 -8.27 -10.86 3.67
N PHE A 7 -7.88 -12.14 3.74
CA PHE A 7 -7.31 -12.70 4.95
C PHE A 7 -6.01 -11.98 5.34
N GLN A 8 -5.07 -11.84 4.39
CA GLN A 8 -3.76 -11.22 4.64
C GLN A 8 -3.90 -9.75 5.08
N TYR A 9 -4.76 -8.97 4.43
CA TYR A 9 -4.98 -7.56 4.81
C TYR A 9 -5.65 -7.44 6.18
N SER A 10 -6.56 -8.36 6.52
CA SER A 10 -7.16 -8.40 7.86
C SER A 10 -6.14 -8.79 8.95
N GLN A 11 -5.14 -9.63 8.63
CA GLN A 11 -4.06 -9.92 9.57
C GLN A 11 -3.12 -8.72 9.76
N ALA A 12 -2.83 -7.98 8.68
CA ALA A 12 -2.02 -6.76 8.77
C ALA A 12 -2.68 -5.68 9.65
N GLU A 13 -3.99 -5.48 9.49
CA GLU A 13 -4.79 -4.59 10.35
C GLU A 13 -4.73 -5.00 11.82
N LYS A 14 -4.95 -6.28 12.12
CA LYS A 14 -4.82 -6.80 13.50
C LYS A 14 -3.43 -6.61 14.08
N PHE A 15 -2.39 -6.75 13.26
CA PHE A 15 -1.01 -6.53 13.69
C PHE A 15 -0.77 -5.06 13.99
N TYR A 16 -1.23 -4.16 13.12
CA TYR A 16 -1.13 -2.71 13.32
C TYR A 16 -1.79 -2.28 14.63
N GLU A 17 -3.01 -2.75 14.92
CA GLU A 17 -3.72 -2.41 16.17
C GLU A 17 -2.95 -2.85 17.43
N LYS A 18 -2.31 -4.02 17.39
CA LYS A 18 -1.43 -4.48 18.48
C LYS A 18 -0.22 -3.54 18.66
N VAL A 19 0.41 -3.13 17.57
CA VAL A 19 1.55 -2.20 17.61
C VAL A 19 1.10 -0.83 18.15
N LYS A 20 -0.02 -0.30 17.66
CA LYS A 20 -0.61 0.97 18.11
C LYS A 20 -0.89 0.96 19.60
N ALA A 21 -1.53 -0.10 20.11
CA ALA A 21 -1.83 -0.23 21.54
C ALA A 21 -0.58 -0.20 22.43
N GLY A 22 0.52 -0.82 21.97
CA GLY A 22 1.81 -0.83 22.68
C GLY A 22 2.65 0.43 22.54
N ASN A 23 2.30 1.34 21.63
CA ASN A 23 3.12 2.50 21.25
C ASN A 23 2.32 3.81 21.28
N LYS A 24 1.43 3.99 22.27
CA LYS A 24 0.58 5.18 22.40
C LYS A 24 1.39 6.48 22.34
N GLY A 25 0.93 7.42 21.51
CA GLY A 25 1.57 8.73 21.32
C GLY A 25 2.85 8.72 20.47
N LYS A 26 3.30 7.56 19.98
CA LYS A 26 4.43 7.48 19.05
C LYS A 26 3.96 7.55 17.61
N LYS A 27 4.79 8.13 16.75
CA LYS A 27 4.56 8.14 15.30
C LYS A 27 4.93 6.77 14.71
N ILE A 28 3.97 6.12 14.07
CA ILE A 28 4.17 4.86 13.35
C ILE A 28 4.34 5.15 11.86
N THR A 29 5.31 4.48 11.24
CA THR A 29 5.56 4.55 9.78
C THR A 29 5.67 3.13 9.25
N LEU A 30 5.08 2.87 8.08
CA LEU A 30 5.08 1.56 7.43
C LEU A 30 5.96 1.62 6.16
N LEU A 31 6.96 0.75 6.10
CA LEU A 31 7.85 0.57 4.94
C LEU A 31 7.73 -0.86 4.45
N VAL A 32 7.34 -1.04 3.20
CA VAL A 32 6.92 -2.35 2.70
C VAL A 32 7.12 -2.50 1.18
N HIS A 33 7.14 -3.74 0.71
CA HIS A 33 7.27 -4.09 -0.70
C HIS A 33 6.18 -5.07 -1.14
N SER A 34 5.76 -5.01 -2.42
CA SER A 34 4.87 -5.99 -3.06
C SER A 34 3.56 -6.18 -2.30
N LEU A 35 3.19 -7.41 -1.96
CA LEU A 35 1.99 -7.72 -1.16
C LEU A 35 1.95 -6.97 0.18
N GLY A 36 3.10 -6.78 0.83
CA GLY A 36 3.19 -5.98 2.05
C GLY A 36 2.80 -4.52 1.80
N GLY A 37 3.08 -4.01 0.60
CA GLY A 37 2.64 -2.70 0.10
C GLY A 37 1.13 -2.53 0.12
N GLY A 38 0.41 -3.48 -0.49
CA GLY A 38 -1.05 -3.49 -0.49
C GLY A 38 -1.63 -3.63 0.92
N ALA A 39 -1.00 -4.44 1.76
CA ALA A 39 -1.41 -4.61 3.16
C ALA A 39 -1.23 -3.30 3.96
N ALA A 40 -0.09 -2.63 3.88
CA ALA A 40 0.15 -1.37 4.60
C ALA A 40 -0.76 -0.23 4.10
N ASN A 41 -0.94 -0.14 2.79
CA ASN A 41 -1.88 0.81 2.19
C ASN A 41 -3.31 0.55 2.65
N THR A 42 -3.71 -0.72 2.79
CA THR A 42 -5.02 -1.09 3.35
C THR A 42 -5.15 -0.69 4.81
N VAL A 43 -4.10 -0.89 5.63
CA VAL A 43 -4.08 -0.43 7.03
C VAL A 43 -4.26 1.09 7.08
N ALA A 44 -3.51 1.85 6.30
CA ALA A 44 -3.64 3.31 6.28
C ALA A 44 -5.01 3.78 5.80
N LEU A 45 -5.62 3.09 4.84
CA LEU A 45 -6.98 3.38 4.38
C LEU A 45 -8.05 3.14 5.46
N ARG A 46 -7.89 2.08 6.26
CA ARG A 46 -8.83 1.72 7.32
C ARG A 46 -8.67 2.56 8.58
N HIS A 47 -7.51 3.19 8.75
CA HIS A 47 -7.13 4.02 9.91
C HIS A 47 -6.70 5.42 9.47
N GLN A 48 -7.53 6.13 8.69
CA GLN A 48 -7.18 7.46 8.17
C GLN A 48 -6.93 8.48 9.29
N GLU A 49 -7.64 8.34 10.41
CA GLU A 49 -7.51 9.18 11.60
C GLU A 49 -6.11 9.12 12.23
N ASP A 50 -5.38 8.03 12.01
CA ASP A 50 -4.04 7.85 12.56
C ASP A 50 -2.96 8.57 11.74
N ASN A 51 -3.30 9.05 10.53
CA ASN A 51 -2.39 9.74 9.62
C ASN A 51 -1.03 9.01 9.43
N ILE A 52 -1.11 7.69 9.25
CA ILE A 52 0.04 6.78 9.19
C ILE A 52 0.90 7.12 7.97
N ASN A 53 2.21 7.27 8.15
CA ASN A 53 3.09 7.47 6.99
C ASN A 53 3.40 6.11 6.36
N VAL A 54 3.12 5.97 5.05
CA VAL A 54 3.40 4.73 4.31
C VAL A 54 4.34 5.04 3.16
N LEU A 55 5.42 4.26 3.07
CA LEU A 55 6.26 4.16 1.88
C LEU A 55 6.19 2.73 1.35
N ALA A 56 5.50 2.56 0.22
CA ALA A 56 5.29 1.26 -0.40
C ALA A 56 6.07 1.14 -1.71
N LEU A 57 6.81 0.04 -1.89
CA LEU A 57 7.60 -0.23 -3.08
C LEU A 57 6.89 -1.31 -3.91
N ASN A 58 6.57 -1.01 -5.16
CA ASN A 58 5.76 -1.85 -6.05
C ASN A 58 4.56 -2.50 -5.32
N PRO A 59 3.68 -1.72 -4.66
CA PRO A 59 2.61 -2.31 -3.86
C PRO A 59 1.64 -3.13 -4.71
N ALA A 60 1.18 -4.24 -4.16
CA ALA A 60 -0.07 -4.85 -4.59
C ALA A 60 -1.24 -3.86 -4.40
N PRO A 61 -2.29 -3.94 -5.23
CA PRO A 61 -3.43 -3.06 -5.08
C PRO A 61 -4.25 -3.35 -3.82
N VAL A 62 -5.03 -2.36 -3.39
CA VAL A 62 -5.99 -2.56 -2.29
C VAL A 62 -7.28 -3.19 -2.82
N LEU A 63 -8.13 -3.69 -1.92
CA LEU A 63 -9.38 -4.31 -2.31
C LEU A 63 -10.40 -3.24 -2.75
N ASN A 64 -11.12 -3.49 -3.85
CA ASN A 64 -12.14 -2.55 -4.34
C ASN A 64 -13.19 -2.18 -3.28
N LYS A 65 -13.57 -3.12 -2.41
CA LYS A 65 -14.50 -2.86 -1.30
C LYS A 65 -13.95 -1.82 -0.31
N ASP A 66 -12.64 -1.80 -0.08
CA ASP A 66 -11.99 -0.80 0.78
C ASP A 66 -11.95 0.56 0.07
N VAL A 67 -11.71 0.59 -1.24
CA VAL A 67 -11.78 1.83 -2.06
C VAL A 67 -13.17 2.47 -1.99
N VAL A 68 -14.22 1.67 -2.17
CA VAL A 68 -15.62 2.13 -2.12
C VAL A 68 -15.97 2.62 -0.72
N LYS A 69 -15.58 1.88 0.32
CA LYS A 69 -15.92 2.20 1.70
C LYS A 69 -15.22 3.46 2.22
N TYR A 70 -13.93 3.62 1.91
CA TYR A 70 -13.09 4.67 2.48
C TYR A 70 -12.84 5.84 1.52
N VAL A 71 -13.65 5.96 0.47
CA VAL A 71 -13.67 7.02 -0.54
C VAL A 71 -12.31 7.18 -1.22
N TYR A 72 -12.13 6.52 -2.38
CA TYR A 72 -11.04 6.72 -3.36
C TYR A 72 -9.81 7.41 -2.73
N GLY A 73 -9.05 6.67 -1.92
CA GLY A 73 -7.97 7.19 -1.04
C GLY A 73 -6.77 7.86 -1.74
N THR A 74 -7.00 8.38 -2.94
CA THR A 74 -6.16 9.24 -3.77
C THR A 74 -5.67 10.51 -3.06
N ASN A 75 -6.41 11.04 -2.07
CA ASN A 75 -5.99 12.25 -1.34
C ASN A 75 -5.14 11.95 -0.07
N MET A 76 -4.70 10.71 0.12
CA MET A 76 -3.85 10.31 1.24
C MET A 76 -2.39 10.73 1.03
N LYS A 77 -2.06 12.00 1.29
CA LYS A 77 -0.71 12.58 1.12
C LYS A 77 0.38 11.91 1.97
N ASN A 78 -0.02 11.19 3.02
CA ASN A 78 0.83 10.41 3.91
C ASN A 78 1.19 9.02 3.33
N CYS A 79 0.49 8.56 2.29
CA CYS A 79 0.78 7.32 1.59
C CYS A 79 1.51 7.62 0.29
N ARG A 80 2.74 7.11 0.15
CA ARG A 80 3.57 7.23 -1.04
C ARG A 80 3.90 5.84 -1.56
N SER A 81 3.57 5.60 -2.81
CA SER A 81 3.82 4.35 -3.51
C SER A 81 4.79 4.60 -4.65
N LEU A 82 5.92 3.89 -4.65
CA LEU A 82 6.88 3.90 -5.74
C LEU A 82 6.61 2.68 -6.62
N ILE A 83 6.34 2.88 -7.90
CA ILE A 83 6.15 1.81 -8.89
C ILE A 83 7.29 1.82 -9.90
N ASN A 84 7.75 0.65 -10.31
CA ASN A 84 8.77 0.50 -11.34
C ASN A 84 8.12 0.38 -12.72
N GLU A 85 8.71 1.04 -13.72
CA GLU A 85 8.21 1.09 -15.10
C GLU A 85 7.98 -0.27 -15.78
N TYR A 86 8.74 -1.29 -15.39
CA TYR A 86 8.58 -2.67 -15.87
C TYR A 86 8.23 -3.64 -14.75
N GLY A 87 7.68 -3.13 -13.64
CA GLY A 87 7.21 -3.98 -12.55
C GLY A 87 6.04 -4.86 -13.02
N PRO A 88 6.02 -6.17 -12.72
CA PRO A 88 4.91 -7.05 -13.11
C PRO A 88 3.57 -6.59 -12.51
N LEU A 89 3.62 -5.87 -11.39
CA LEU A 89 2.45 -5.27 -10.76
C LEU A 89 1.95 -4.01 -11.48
N ASP A 90 2.81 -3.22 -12.15
CA ASP A 90 2.38 -2.08 -12.98
C ASP A 90 1.52 -2.57 -14.16
N GLY A 91 1.94 -3.65 -14.82
CA GLY A 91 1.16 -4.29 -15.88
C GLY A 91 -0.18 -4.83 -15.39
N ALA A 92 -0.22 -5.46 -14.21
CA ALA A 92 -1.45 -5.97 -13.61
C ALA A 92 -2.43 -4.83 -13.25
N ILE A 93 -1.93 -3.73 -12.67
CA ILE A 93 -2.73 -2.55 -12.32
C ILE A 93 -3.32 -1.86 -13.56
N LYS A 94 -2.64 -1.92 -14.71
CA LYS A 94 -3.17 -1.37 -15.97
C LYS A 94 -4.20 -2.27 -16.64
N ALA A 95 -4.08 -3.59 -16.46
CA ALA A 95 -4.96 -4.58 -17.09
C ALA A 95 -6.28 -4.79 -16.34
N THR A 96 -6.37 -4.34 -15.09
CA THR A 96 -7.51 -4.51 -14.20
C THR A 96 -7.66 -3.22 -13.43
N ASP A 97 -8.85 -2.62 -13.35
CA ASP A 97 -9.13 -1.30 -12.73
C ASP A 97 -8.83 -1.26 -11.21
N PHE A 98 -7.58 -1.49 -10.84
CA PHE A 98 -7.11 -1.56 -9.48
C PHE A 98 -6.57 -0.21 -9.02
N VAL A 99 -6.75 0.04 -7.73
CA VAL A 99 -6.38 1.32 -7.12
C VAL A 99 -5.20 1.10 -6.16
N ILE A 100 -4.17 1.92 -6.32
CA ILE A 100 -3.17 2.17 -5.28
C ILE A 100 -3.56 3.50 -4.62
N PRO A 101 -3.77 3.54 -3.28
CA PRO A 101 -4.11 4.77 -2.59
C PRO A 101 -2.90 5.71 -2.43
N GLY A 102 -3.21 6.98 -2.23
CA GLY A 102 -2.24 8.05 -2.02
C GLY A 102 -1.51 8.48 -3.28
N GLN A 103 -0.28 8.95 -3.09
CA GLN A 103 0.57 9.45 -4.16
C GLN A 103 1.34 8.30 -4.80
N VAL A 104 1.24 8.16 -6.12
CA VAL A 104 1.97 7.15 -6.88
C VAL A 104 3.07 7.84 -7.69
N TYR A 105 4.30 7.40 -7.50
CA TYR A 105 5.47 7.88 -8.23
C TYR A 105 6.02 6.73 -9.06
N LYS A 106 6.20 6.97 -10.36
CA LYS A 106 6.84 6.02 -11.25
C LYS A 106 8.35 6.26 -11.23
N MET A 107 9.11 5.22 -10.92
CA MET A 107 10.55 5.20 -11.08
C MET A 107 10.86 4.62 -12.47
N GLU A 108 11.62 5.39 -13.25
CA GLU A 108 12.23 4.90 -14.47
C GLU A 108 13.27 3.83 -14.10
N ASN A 109 13.34 2.76 -14.88
CA ASN A 109 14.42 1.80 -14.69
C ASN A 109 15.75 2.47 -15.02
N GLY A 110 16.74 2.28 -14.16
CA GLY A 110 18.12 2.67 -14.47
C GLY A 110 18.65 1.86 -15.64
N ASP A 111 19.60 2.45 -16.37
CA ASP A 111 20.27 1.76 -17.46
C ASP A 111 21.17 0.63 -16.89
N ILE A 112 20.79 -0.63 -17.15
CA ILE A 112 21.54 -1.81 -16.70
C ILE A 112 22.91 -1.90 -17.40
N SER A 113 23.11 -1.19 -18.52
CA SER A 113 24.39 -1.16 -19.24
C SER A 113 25.56 -0.56 -18.45
N VAL A 114 25.30 0.03 -17.27
CA VAL A 114 26.34 0.59 -16.39
C VAL A 114 26.85 -0.43 -15.36
N PHE A 115 26.22 -1.60 -15.24
CA PHE A 115 26.58 -2.66 -14.27
C PHE A 115 27.01 -3.99 -14.91
N LEU A 116 27.09 -4.07 -16.24
CA LEU A 116 27.61 -5.21 -17.01
C LEU A 116 28.85 -4.78 -17.80
#